data_AF-A0A6C0BPU9-F1
#
_entry.id   AF-A0A6C0BPU9-F1
#
_cell.length_a   1.000
_cell.length_b   1.000
_cell.length_c   1.000
_cell.angle_alpha   90.00
_cell.angle_beta   90.00
_cell.angle_gamma   90.00
#
_symmetry.space_group_name_H-M   'P 1'
#
loop_
_entity.id
_entity.type
_entity.pdbx_description
1 polymer ?
#
loop_
_entity_poly.entity_id
_entity_poly.type
_entity_poly.pdbx_seq_one_letter_code
_entity_poly.pdbx_strand_id
1 'polypeptide(L)'
;MEFLAPFWDQLFHRCDVQTQAALLRVCRRVHHIGMTDENLYYRLRCKALNDPYLSHSSQHYISQEHRQRHQHQYLIMVPQKLRTLEMCLKAVRYHGLQIKWVPHHLRTPEICLEAVKAHNDAFQYVPKQSMTEECCVLAVRSNSSAILHVPDSLRTPAVCLAAVKFHAPSIQYLTPEQQTEEVCLAAVRQDGYVLPSIWNPSAKVCLEAVLENRRALQYV
;
A
#
# COMPACT_ATOMS: atom_id res chain seq x y z
N MET A 1 -39.75 2.10 3.68
CA MET A 1 -39.36 3.38 3.01
C MET A 1 -38.03 3.26 2.24
N GLU A 2 -37.60 2.05 1.85
CA GLU A 2 -36.34 1.78 1.12
C GLU A 2 -36.42 1.97 -0.40
N PHE A 3 -37.64 2.10 -0.97
CA PHE A 3 -37.85 2.12 -2.42
C PHE A 3 -37.46 3.42 -3.15
N LEU A 4 -37.04 4.48 -2.45
CA LEU A 4 -36.73 5.77 -3.07
C LEU A 4 -35.24 6.01 -3.34
N ALA A 5 -34.32 5.28 -2.69
CA ALA A 5 -32.88 5.46 -2.93
C ALA A 5 -32.49 5.09 -4.38
N PRO A 6 -32.94 3.93 -4.94
CA PRO A 6 -32.62 3.56 -6.32
C PRO A 6 -33.13 4.57 -7.36
N PHE A 7 -34.27 5.23 -7.07
CA PHE A 7 -34.80 6.28 -7.94
C PHE A 7 -33.86 7.49 -8.01
N TRP A 8 -33.41 7.99 -6.86
CA TRP A 8 -32.53 9.16 -6.82
C TRP A 8 -31.16 8.85 -7.41
N ASP A 9 -30.60 7.67 -7.16
CA ASP A 9 -29.35 7.24 -7.79
C ASP A 9 -29.47 7.23 -9.31
N GLN A 10 -30.54 6.61 -9.86
CA GLN A 10 -30.79 6.64 -11.30
C GLN A 10 -30.98 8.05 -11.84
N LEU A 11 -31.66 8.93 -11.10
CA LEU A 11 -31.86 10.31 -11.50
C LEU A 11 -30.53 11.08 -11.57
N PHE A 12 -29.67 10.96 -10.55
CA PHE A 12 -28.34 11.58 -10.56
C PHE A 12 -27.53 11.13 -11.79
N HIS A 13 -27.57 9.84 -12.13
CA HIS A 13 -26.84 9.31 -13.29
C HIS A 13 -27.38 9.78 -14.65
N ARG A 14 -28.68 10.15 -14.74
CA ARG A 14 -29.30 10.64 -15.99
C ARG A 14 -29.19 12.15 -16.18
N CYS A 15 -28.90 12.91 -15.13
CA CYS A 15 -28.78 14.36 -15.17
C CYS A 15 -27.36 14.79 -15.59
N ASP A 16 -27.23 15.98 -16.19
CA ASP A 16 -25.94 16.62 -16.39
C ASP A 16 -25.33 17.12 -15.06
N VAL A 17 -24.05 17.49 -15.07
CA VAL A 17 -23.32 17.89 -13.85
C VAL A 17 -23.94 19.14 -13.19
N GLN A 18 -24.50 20.07 -13.97
CA GLN A 18 -25.12 21.29 -13.44
C GLN A 18 -26.42 20.96 -12.69
N THR A 19 -27.26 20.12 -13.29
CA THR A 19 -28.50 19.63 -12.71
C THR A 19 -28.24 18.80 -11.45
N GLN A 20 -27.24 17.92 -11.49
CA GLN A 20 -26.83 17.17 -10.30
C GLN A 20 -26.40 18.11 -9.16
N ALA A 21 -25.66 19.19 -9.45
CA ALA A 21 -25.27 20.18 -8.45
C ALA A 21 -26.48 20.96 -7.88
N ALA A 22 -27.49 21.22 -8.70
CA ALA A 22 -28.75 21.81 -8.25
C ALA A 22 -29.53 20.85 -7.33
N LEU A 23 -29.60 19.56 -7.67
CA LEU A 23 -30.26 18.53 -6.85
C LEU A 23 -29.69 18.44 -5.43
N LEU A 24 -28.37 18.62 -5.26
CA LEU A 24 -27.73 18.63 -3.95
C LEU A 24 -28.23 19.73 -2.99
N ARG A 25 -28.97 20.72 -3.50
CA ARG A 25 -29.51 21.85 -2.73
C ARG A 25 -31.01 21.70 -2.40
N VAL A 26 -31.68 20.67 -2.93
CA VAL A 26 -33.13 20.49 -2.79
C VAL A 26 -33.54 20.21 -1.35
N CYS A 27 -32.94 19.19 -0.74
CA CYS A 27 -33.12 18.89 0.68
C CYS A 27 -31.96 18.03 1.21
N ARG A 28 -31.85 17.91 2.54
CA ARG A 28 -30.80 17.10 3.20
C ARG A 28 -30.78 15.66 2.72
N ARG A 29 -31.94 15.04 2.50
CA ARG A 29 -32.02 13.65 2.03
C ARG A 29 -31.40 13.48 0.64
N VAL A 30 -31.77 14.33 -0.31
CA VAL A 30 -31.23 14.31 -1.67
C VAL A 30 -29.75 14.68 -1.66
N HIS A 31 -29.33 15.59 -0.80
CA HIS A 31 -27.92 15.91 -0.57
C HIS A 31 -27.13 14.67 -0.15
N HIS A 32 -27.59 13.91 0.84
CA HIS A 32 -26.91 12.69 1.29
C HIS A 32 -26.84 11.62 0.21
N ILE A 33 -27.93 11.41 -0.55
CA ILE A 33 -27.91 10.45 -1.68
C ILE A 33 -26.93 10.91 -2.75
N GLY A 34 -26.96 12.19 -3.13
CA GLY A 34 -26.03 12.70 -4.11
C GLY A 34 -24.58 12.64 -3.62
N MET A 35 -24.32 12.76 -2.32
CA MET A 35 -22.97 12.73 -1.75
C MET A 35 -22.48 11.32 -1.38
N THR A 36 -23.15 10.24 -1.83
CA THR A 36 -22.57 8.89 -1.80
C THR A 36 -21.32 8.84 -2.66
N ASP A 37 -20.40 7.91 -2.34
CA ASP A 37 -19.18 7.70 -3.12
C ASP A 37 -19.54 7.51 -4.60
N GLU A 38 -20.45 6.60 -4.92
CA GLU A 38 -20.88 6.30 -6.30
C GLU A 38 -21.32 7.56 -7.07
N ASN A 39 -22.27 8.32 -6.53
CA ASN A 39 -22.78 9.52 -7.20
C ASN A 39 -21.72 10.63 -7.28
N LEU A 40 -20.90 10.83 -6.23
CA LEU A 40 -19.81 11.80 -6.24
C LEU A 40 -18.79 11.48 -7.34
N TYR A 41 -18.35 10.23 -7.43
CA TYR A 41 -17.40 9.78 -8.44
C TYR A 41 -17.98 9.88 -9.85
N TYR A 42 -19.26 9.55 -10.03
CA TYR A 42 -19.92 9.75 -11.31
C TYR A 42 -19.84 11.21 -11.79
N ARG A 43 -20.10 12.19 -10.91
CA ARG A 43 -20.01 13.61 -11.31
C ARG A 43 -18.58 14.03 -11.61
N LEU A 44 -17.63 13.64 -10.77
CA LEU A 44 -16.21 13.98 -10.95
C LEU A 44 -15.68 13.41 -12.26
N ARG A 45 -16.08 12.18 -12.59
CA ARG A 45 -15.80 11.53 -13.87
C ARG A 45 -16.42 12.28 -15.04
N CYS A 46 -17.71 12.60 -14.99
CA CYS A 46 -18.38 13.35 -16.06
C CYS A 46 -17.70 14.70 -16.29
N LYS A 47 -17.28 15.37 -15.22
CA LYS A 47 -16.51 16.62 -15.31
C LYS A 47 -15.14 16.40 -15.94
N ALA A 48 -14.40 15.36 -15.55
CA ALA A 48 -13.06 15.07 -16.08
C ALA A 48 -13.07 14.65 -17.56
N LEU A 49 -14.08 13.89 -18.00
CA LEU A 49 -14.23 13.52 -19.41
C LEU A 49 -14.56 14.73 -20.31
N ASN A 50 -15.16 15.78 -19.73
CA ASN A 50 -15.47 17.02 -20.43
C ASN A 50 -14.39 18.10 -20.25
N ASP A 51 -13.27 17.79 -19.58
CA ASP A 51 -12.16 18.74 -19.39
C ASP A 51 -11.25 18.73 -20.63
N PRO A 52 -11.18 19.84 -21.39
CA PRO A 52 -10.38 19.91 -22.62
C PRO A 52 -8.87 19.87 -22.36
N TYR A 53 -8.43 20.08 -21.12
CA TYR A 53 -7.00 20.09 -20.75
C TYR A 53 -6.51 18.74 -20.22
N LEU A 54 -7.40 17.74 -20.06
CA LEU A 54 -7.01 16.40 -19.65
C LEU A 54 -6.36 15.65 -20.82
N SER A 55 -5.25 14.95 -20.57
CA SER A 55 -4.59 14.18 -21.64
C SER A 55 -5.51 13.10 -22.23
N HIS A 56 -5.39 12.82 -23.53
CA HIS A 56 -6.17 11.75 -24.17
C HIS A 56 -5.93 10.38 -23.53
N SER A 57 -4.72 10.10 -23.03
CA SER A 57 -4.44 8.89 -22.25
C SER A 57 -5.25 8.83 -20.96
N SER A 58 -5.37 9.95 -20.25
CA SER A 58 -6.17 10.05 -19.01
C SER A 58 -7.67 9.91 -19.31
N GLN A 59 -8.17 10.57 -20.38
CA GLN A 59 -9.57 10.43 -20.81
C GLN A 59 -9.89 9.00 -21.25
N HIS A 60 -9.02 8.37 -22.04
CA HIS A 60 -9.19 6.99 -22.49
C HIS A 60 -9.26 6.04 -21.31
N TYR A 61 -8.33 6.16 -20.37
CA TYR A 61 -8.28 5.33 -19.17
C TYR A 61 -9.54 5.47 -18.32
N ILE A 62 -10.00 6.71 -18.07
CA ILE A 62 -11.29 6.98 -17.39
C ILE A 62 -12.45 6.34 -18.18
N SER A 63 -12.47 6.45 -19.51
CA SER A 63 -13.57 5.93 -20.34
C SER A 63 -13.70 4.40 -20.29
N GLN A 64 -12.57 3.68 -20.28
CA GLN A 64 -12.52 2.21 -20.27
C GLN A 64 -13.04 1.62 -18.95
N GLU A 65 -12.84 2.32 -17.85
CA GLU A 65 -13.16 1.85 -16.51
C GLU A 65 -14.67 1.65 -16.29
N HIS A 66 -15.54 2.42 -16.94
CA HIS A 66 -17.00 2.27 -16.80
C HIS A 66 -17.53 0.91 -17.28
N ARG A 67 -16.79 0.22 -18.14
CA ARG A 67 -17.17 -1.13 -18.59
C ARG A 67 -16.91 -2.20 -17.54
N GLN A 68 -16.02 -1.93 -16.59
CA GLN A 68 -15.75 -2.83 -15.49
C GLN A 68 -16.54 -2.32 -14.28
N ARG A 69 -17.30 -3.18 -13.61
CA ARG A 69 -18.10 -2.82 -12.41
C ARG A 69 -17.24 -2.39 -11.20
N HIS A 70 -15.98 -2.04 -11.42
CA HIS A 70 -15.01 -1.67 -10.40
C HIS A 70 -15.10 -0.17 -10.13
N GLN A 71 -16.16 0.22 -9.42
CA GLN A 71 -16.36 1.56 -8.86
C GLN A 71 -15.37 1.87 -7.72
N HIS A 72 -14.11 1.47 -7.82
CA HIS A 72 -13.08 1.67 -6.79
C HIS A 72 -11.93 2.58 -7.30
N GLN A 73 -12.34 3.65 -7.98
CA GLN A 73 -12.17 5.01 -7.47
C GLN A 73 -10.73 5.52 -7.26
N TYR A 74 -10.16 6.16 -8.29
CA TYR A 74 -8.93 6.95 -8.13
C TYR A 74 -9.15 8.12 -7.18
N LEU A 75 -8.54 8.05 -6.01
CA LEU A 75 -8.52 9.15 -5.05
C LEU A 75 -8.00 10.45 -5.68
N ILE A 76 -7.15 10.37 -6.71
CA ILE A 76 -6.63 11.53 -7.46
C ILE A 76 -7.75 12.48 -7.94
N MET A 77 -8.91 11.95 -8.32
CA MET A 77 -10.03 12.74 -8.84
C MET A 77 -10.87 13.39 -7.74
N VAL A 78 -10.83 12.82 -6.53
CA VAL A 78 -11.58 13.36 -5.38
C VAL A 78 -10.75 14.45 -4.71
N PRO A 79 -11.27 15.68 -4.57
CA PRO A 79 -10.60 16.72 -3.79
C PRO A 79 -10.26 16.23 -2.39
N GLN A 80 -9.06 16.54 -1.89
CA GLN A 80 -8.59 16.03 -0.60
C GLN A 80 -9.58 16.24 0.56
N LYS A 81 -10.28 17.38 0.57
CA LYS A 81 -11.28 17.75 1.59
C LYS A 81 -12.51 16.85 1.61
N LEU A 82 -12.78 16.14 0.52
CA LEU A 82 -13.91 15.22 0.41
C LEU A 82 -13.51 13.76 0.66
N ARG A 83 -12.21 13.47 0.83
CA ARG A 83 -11.72 12.11 1.07
C ARG A 83 -12.07 11.68 2.50
N THR A 84 -12.79 10.58 2.64
CA THR A 84 -13.15 9.96 3.92
C THR A 84 -12.23 8.78 4.18
N LEU A 85 -12.16 8.33 5.44
CA LEU A 85 -11.41 7.14 5.82
C LEU A 85 -11.91 5.90 5.06
N GLU A 86 -13.23 5.73 4.96
CA GLU A 86 -13.86 4.59 4.29
C GLU A 86 -13.53 4.55 2.79
N MET A 87 -13.62 5.69 2.10
CA MET A 87 -13.22 5.79 0.69
C MET A 87 -11.74 5.46 0.50
N CYS A 88 -10.87 5.97 1.37
CA CYS A 88 -9.44 5.70 1.30
C CYS A 88 -9.14 4.21 1.52
N LEU A 89 -9.80 3.58 2.49
CA LEU A 89 -9.64 2.15 2.78
C LEU A 89 -10.10 1.28 1.60
N LYS A 90 -11.27 1.56 1.02
CA LYS A 90 -11.76 0.86 -0.19
C LYS A 90 -10.77 1.01 -1.36
N ALA A 91 -10.26 2.23 -1.58
CA ALA A 91 -9.33 2.50 -2.67
C ALA A 91 -8.01 1.74 -2.53
N VAL A 92 -7.39 1.74 -1.33
CA VAL A 92 -6.12 1.03 -1.12
C VAL A 92 -6.26 -0.49 -1.17
N ARG A 93 -7.39 -1.04 -0.73
CA ARG A 93 -7.69 -2.48 -0.84
C ARG A 93 -7.80 -2.93 -2.29
N TYR A 94 -8.38 -2.10 -3.15
CA TYR A 94 -8.47 -2.40 -4.57
C TYR A 94 -7.11 -2.26 -5.27
N HIS A 95 -6.37 -1.19 -4.99
CA HIS A 95 -5.06 -0.96 -5.57
C HIS A 95 -4.14 -0.23 -4.58
N GLY A 96 -3.16 -0.94 -4.02
CA GLY A 96 -2.32 -0.46 -2.92
C GLY A 96 -1.66 0.90 -3.17
N LEU A 97 -1.27 1.21 -4.41
CA LEU A 97 -0.62 2.49 -4.75
C LEU A 97 -1.57 3.71 -4.63
N GLN A 98 -2.87 3.52 -4.39
CA GLN A 98 -3.79 4.63 -4.08
C GLN A 98 -3.37 5.37 -2.80
N ILE A 99 -2.58 4.76 -1.92
CA ILE A 99 -2.04 5.42 -0.72
C ILE A 99 -1.27 6.71 -1.03
N LYS A 100 -0.68 6.84 -2.23
CA LYS A 100 -0.04 8.07 -2.72
C LYS A 100 -0.99 9.27 -2.65
N TRP A 101 -2.27 9.02 -2.86
CA TRP A 101 -3.35 10.00 -2.86
C TRP A 101 -4.15 9.98 -1.55
N VAL A 102 -3.79 9.21 -0.53
CA VAL A 102 -4.42 9.34 0.79
C VAL A 102 -3.81 10.54 1.50
N PRO A 103 -4.62 11.52 1.99
CA PRO A 103 -4.12 12.62 2.80
C PRO A 103 -3.34 12.12 4.01
N HIS A 104 -2.25 12.80 4.38
CA HIS A 104 -1.36 12.33 5.45
C HIS A 104 -2.08 12.02 6.78
N HIS A 105 -3.04 12.87 7.18
CA HIS A 105 -3.82 12.68 8.41
C HIS A 105 -4.80 11.48 8.35
N LEU A 106 -5.07 10.93 7.16
CA LEU A 106 -5.89 9.73 6.98
C LEU A 106 -5.06 8.46 6.75
N ARG A 107 -3.72 8.53 6.72
CA ARG A 107 -2.86 7.34 6.59
C ARG A 107 -2.74 6.64 7.94
N THR A 108 -3.84 6.05 8.42
CA THR A 108 -3.85 5.25 9.64
C THR A 108 -3.03 3.97 9.45
N PRO A 109 -2.59 3.30 10.53
CA PRO A 109 -1.95 1.99 10.44
C PRO A 109 -2.75 0.98 9.64
N GLU A 110 -4.08 0.97 9.76
CA GLU A 110 -4.97 0.11 8.99
C GLU A 110 -4.89 0.37 7.48
N ILE A 111 -5.01 1.64 7.05
CA ILE A 111 -4.90 1.98 5.62
C ILE A 111 -3.51 1.64 5.07
N CYS A 112 -2.46 1.88 5.86
CA CYS A 112 -1.09 1.55 5.46
C CYS A 112 -0.90 0.05 5.29
N LEU A 113 -1.38 -0.74 6.24
CA LEU A 113 -1.31 -2.19 6.20
C LEU A 113 -2.06 -2.76 4.99
N GLU A 114 -3.29 -2.33 4.76
CA GLU A 114 -4.11 -2.80 3.65
C GLU A 114 -3.52 -2.38 2.29
N ALA A 115 -2.92 -1.19 2.20
CA ALA A 115 -2.20 -0.77 1.01
C ALA A 115 -0.99 -1.67 0.69
N VAL A 116 -0.20 -2.01 1.71
CA VAL A 116 0.99 -2.88 1.54
C VAL A 116 0.61 -4.33 1.24
N LYS A 117 -0.48 -4.84 1.83
CA LYS A 117 -1.05 -6.14 1.46
C LYS A 117 -1.46 -6.19 -0.01
N ALA A 118 -2.06 -5.12 -0.51
CA ALA A 118 -2.51 -5.05 -1.90
C ALA A 118 -1.37 -4.83 -2.89
N HIS A 119 -0.32 -4.08 -2.51
CA HIS A 119 0.83 -3.82 -3.38
C HIS A 119 2.08 -3.49 -2.55
N ASN A 120 3.16 -4.28 -2.66
CA ASN A 120 4.37 -4.11 -1.84
C ASN A 120 4.99 -2.69 -1.97
N ASP A 121 5.10 -2.16 -3.20
CA ASP A 121 5.62 -0.81 -3.44
C ASP A 121 4.81 0.32 -2.77
N ALA A 122 3.63 0.03 -2.21
CA ALA A 122 2.89 0.99 -1.38
C ALA A 122 3.65 1.36 -0.10
N PHE A 123 4.56 0.50 0.36
CA PHE A 123 5.34 0.70 1.60
C PHE A 123 6.13 2.01 1.59
N GLN A 124 6.65 2.44 0.44
CA GLN A 124 7.39 3.70 0.31
C GLN A 124 6.57 4.95 0.67
N TYR A 125 5.23 4.84 0.68
CA TYR A 125 4.30 5.92 1.00
C TYR A 125 3.74 5.84 2.43
N VAL A 126 4.13 4.82 3.21
CA VAL A 126 3.70 4.67 4.60
C VAL A 126 4.48 5.67 5.47
N PRO A 127 3.80 6.58 6.18
CA PRO A 127 4.48 7.51 7.09
C PRO A 127 5.04 6.77 8.29
N LYS A 128 6.21 7.20 8.78
CA LYS A 128 6.91 6.56 9.91
C LYS A 128 6.03 6.42 11.15
N GLN A 129 5.17 7.39 11.44
CA GLN A 129 4.27 7.41 12.60
C GLN A 129 3.15 6.36 12.54
N SER A 130 2.85 5.82 11.36
CA SER A 130 1.77 4.86 11.14
C SER A 130 2.28 3.47 10.76
N MET A 131 3.61 3.31 10.77
CA MET A 131 4.27 2.05 10.47
C MET A 131 4.14 1.10 11.65
N THR A 132 3.82 -0.15 11.37
CA THR A 132 3.70 -1.22 12.37
C THR A 132 4.65 -2.36 12.05
N GLU A 133 4.97 -3.20 13.03
CA GLU A 133 5.80 -4.39 12.80
C GLU A 133 5.20 -5.29 11.71
N GLU A 134 3.88 -5.52 11.73
CA GLU A 134 3.18 -6.31 10.70
C GLU A 134 3.38 -5.74 9.30
N CYS A 135 3.25 -4.41 9.16
CA CYS A 135 3.47 -3.71 7.89
C CYS A 135 4.92 -3.87 7.41
N CYS A 136 5.90 -3.77 8.32
CA CYS A 136 7.31 -3.98 8.00
C CYS A 136 7.60 -5.41 7.57
N VAL A 137 7.06 -6.41 8.28
CA VAL A 137 7.21 -7.83 7.94
C VAL A 137 6.66 -8.11 6.54
N LEU A 138 5.48 -7.59 6.20
CA LEU A 138 4.92 -7.74 4.85
C LEU A 138 5.80 -7.10 3.77
N ALA A 139 6.34 -5.92 4.05
CA ALA A 139 7.20 -5.22 3.11
C ALA A 139 8.47 -6.03 2.80
N VAL A 140 9.20 -6.47 3.83
CA VAL A 140 10.47 -7.19 3.65
C VAL A 140 10.28 -8.60 3.07
N ARG A 141 9.09 -9.20 3.21
CA ARG A 141 8.76 -10.52 2.63
C ARG A 141 8.57 -10.53 1.12
N SER A 142 8.45 -9.37 0.48
CA SER A 142 8.38 -9.28 -1.00
C SER A 142 9.49 -8.42 -1.60
N ASN A 143 10.18 -7.63 -0.78
CA ASN A 143 11.35 -6.86 -1.17
C ASN A 143 12.24 -6.62 0.06
N SER A 144 13.32 -7.38 0.22
CA SER A 144 14.18 -7.23 1.39
C SER A 144 14.84 -5.86 1.51
N SER A 145 15.03 -5.14 0.39
CA SER A 145 15.54 -3.76 0.40
C SER A 145 14.62 -2.81 1.18
N ALA A 146 13.36 -3.19 1.42
CA ALA A 146 12.44 -2.43 2.27
C ALA A 146 12.98 -2.23 3.70
N ILE A 147 13.89 -3.10 4.18
CA ILE A 147 14.53 -2.97 5.50
C ILE A 147 15.25 -1.62 5.67
N LEU A 148 15.79 -1.05 4.58
CA LEU A 148 16.45 0.26 4.57
C LEU A 148 15.50 1.40 4.92
N HIS A 149 14.20 1.23 4.66
CA HIS A 149 13.15 2.21 4.94
C HIS A 149 12.45 1.98 6.29
N VAL A 150 12.68 0.82 6.94
CA VAL A 150 12.16 0.52 8.28
C VAL A 150 13.00 1.29 9.32
N PRO A 151 12.36 2.10 10.20
CA PRO A 151 13.05 2.79 11.28
C PRO A 151 13.61 1.80 12.29
N ASP A 152 14.75 2.13 12.91
CA ASP A 152 15.49 1.20 13.79
C ASP A 152 14.62 0.63 14.93
N SER A 153 13.69 1.42 15.47
CA SER A 153 12.76 0.98 16.52
C SER A 153 11.78 -0.12 16.08
N LEU A 154 11.59 -0.33 14.77
CA LEU A 154 10.74 -1.36 14.18
C LEU A 154 11.55 -2.47 13.49
N ARG A 155 12.89 -2.42 13.52
CA ARG A 155 13.76 -3.51 13.07
C ARG A 155 13.87 -4.58 14.15
N THR A 156 12.72 -5.14 14.53
CA THR A 156 12.62 -6.20 15.53
C THR A 156 13.24 -7.51 14.98
N PRO A 157 13.55 -8.48 15.85
CA PRO A 157 14.02 -9.80 15.40
C PRO A 157 13.11 -10.44 14.35
N ALA A 158 11.78 -10.26 14.46
CA ALA A 158 10.82 -10.78 13.50
C ALA A 158 10.96 -10.14 12.11
N VAL A 159 11.16 -8.82 12.04
CA VAL A 159 11.36 -8.08 10.77
C VAL A 159 12.72 -8.46 10.15
N CYS A 160 13.78 -8.47 10.94
CA CYS A 160 15.12 -8.84 10.50
C CYS A 160 15.17 -10.28 9.96
N LEU A 161 14.58 -11.22 10.70
CA LEU A 161 14.48 -12.62 10.29
C LEU A 161 13.65 -12.77 9.01
N ALA A 162 12.54 -12.03 8.87
CA ALA A 162 11.72 -12.06 7.66
C ALA A 162 12.49 -11.54 6.44
N ALA A 163 13.28 -10.46 6.59
CA ALA A 163 14.11 -9.90 5.51
C ALA A 163 15.19 -10.90 5.05
N VAL A 164 15.89 -11.50 6.00
CA VAL A 164 16.95 -12.48 5.72
C VAL A 164 16.39 -13.76 5.11
N LYS A 165 15.23 -14.25 5.58
CA LYS A 165 14.58 -15.43 4.98
C LYS A 165 14.13 -15.18 3.53
N PHE A 166 13.75 -13.94 3.19
CA PHE A 166 13.44 -13.59 1.81
C PHE A 166 14.71 -13.53 0.95
N HIS A 167 15.77 -12.87 1.44
CA HIS A 167 17.03 -12.73 0.71
C HIS A 167 18.22 -12.62 1.68
N ALA A 168 18.99 -13.69 1.82
CA ALA A 168 20.10 -13.81 2.78
C ALA A 168 21.11 -12.64 2.76
N PRO A 169 21.56 -12.11 1.59
CA PRO A 169 22.44 -10.95 1.54
C PRO A 169 21.91 -9.70 2.25
N SER A 170 20.62 -9.64 2.57
CA SER A 170 20.01 -8.53 3.31
C SER A 170 20.52 -8.41 4.74
N ILE A 171 21.20 -9.43 5.27
CA ILE A 171 21.91 -9.37 6.56
C ILE A 171 22.94 -8.24 6.60
N GLN A 172 23.48 -7.83 5.43
CA GLN A 172 24.41 -6.70 5.30
C GLN A 172 23.81 -5.35 5.70
N TYR A 173 22.47 -5.24 5.76
CA TYR A 173 21.76 -4.02 6.15
C TYR A 173 21.40 -3.99 7.65
N LEU A 174 21.71 -5.06 8.38
CA LEU A 174 21.43 -5.19 9.80
C LEU A 174 22.61 -4.69 10.65
N THR A 175 22.32 -4.04 11.77
CA THR A 175 23.35 -3.68 12.75
C THR A 175 23.85 -4.93 13.49
N PRO A 176 25.03 -4.91 14.14
CA PRO A 176 25.52 -6.05 14.91
C PRO A 176 24.52 -6.56 15.95
N GLU A 177 23.75 -5.67 16.59
CA GLU A 177 22.74 -6.01 17.59
C GLU A 177 21.52 -6.73 16.98
N GLN A 178 21.24 -6.50 15.69
CA GLN A 178 20.15 -7.14 14.95
C GLN A 178 20.54 -8.51 14.38
N GLN A 179 21.84 -8.78 14.27
CA GLN A 179 22.41 -10.07 13.84
C GLN A 179 22.43 -11.08 14.99
N THR A 180 21.24 -11.44 15.49
CA THR A 180 21.10 -12.52 16.47
C THR A 180 21.53 -13.86 15.88
N GLU A 181 21.90 -14.83 16.73
CA GLU A 181 22.30 -16.16 16.24
C GLU A 181 21.22 -16.81 15.36
N GLU A 182 19.93 -16.61 15.67
CA GLU A 182 18.82 -17.09 14.85
C GLU A 182 18.82 -16.46 13.44
N VAL A 183 19.02 -15.15 13.35
CA VAL A 183 19.06 -14.42 12.07
C VAL A 183 20.28 -14.83 11.25
N CYS A 184 21.45 -14.92 11.88
CA CYS A 184 22.68 -15.38 11.24
C CYS A 184 22.55 -16.81 10.70
N LEU A 185 22.01 -17.74 11.51
CA LEU A 185 21.77 -19.11 11.09
C LEU A 185 20.76 -19.19 9.94
N ALA A 186 19.72 -18.36 9.95
CA ALA A 186 18.77 -18.30 8.84
C ALA A 186 19.43 -17.82 7.54
N ALA A 187 20.36 -16.86 7.62
CA ALA A 187 21.08 -16.34 6.46
C ALA A 187 22.00 -17.41 5.84
N VAL A 188 22.90 -17.97 6.65
CA VAL A 188 23.93 -18.91 6.14
C VAL A 188 23.35 -20.25 5.68
N ARG A 189 22.17 -20.63 6.16
CA ARG A 189 21.45 -21.81 5.66
C ARG A 189 20.81 -21.60 4.30
N GLN A 190 20.59 -20.35 3.90
CA GLN A 190 20.09 -20.01 2.57
C GLN A 190 21.25 -19.71 1.61
N ASP A 191 22.31 -19.06 2.08
CA ASP A 191 23.51 -18.75 1.30
C ASP A 191 24.74 -18.60 2.21
N GLY A 192 25.62 -19.60 2.23
CA GLY A 192 26.85 -19.60 3.02
C GLY A 192 27.84 -18.49 2.65
N TYR A 193 27.72 -17.87 1.46
CA TYR A 193 28.56 -16.74 1.05
C TYR A 193 28.25 -15.43 1.78
N VAL A 194 27.16 -15.36 2.55
CA VAL A 194 26.86 -14.18 3.37
C VAL A 194 27.66 -14.12 4.67
N LEU A 195 28.47 -15.15 4.97
CA LEU A 195 29.29 -15.21 6.18
C LEU A 195 30.18 -13.96 6.41
N PRO A 196 30.83 -13.36 5.39
CA PRO A 196 31.61 -12.12 5.55
C PRO A 196 30.77 -10.89 5.94
N SER A 197 29.45 -10.93 5.73
CA SER A 197 28.53 -9.87 6.13
C SER A 197 28.08 -9.99 7.59
N ILE A 198 28.53 -11.03 8.30
CA ILE A 198 28.23 -11.27 9.72
C ILE A 198 29.38 -10.72 10.57
N TRP A 199 29.07 -9.82 11.51
CA TRP A 199 30.11 -9.07 12.24
C TRP A 199 30.94 -9.95 13.20
N ASN A 200 30.30 -10.95 13.82
CA ASN A 200 30.96 -11.85 14.77
C ASN A 200 30.28 -13.24 14.75
N PRO A 201 30.47 -14.03 13.69
CA PRO A 201 29.77 -15.30 13.52
C PRO A 201 30.23 -16.31 14.58
N SER A 202 29.26 -16.97 15.25
CA SER A 202 29.58 -18.06 16.17
C SER A 202 30.19 -19.25 15.41
N ALA A 203 30.92 -20.13 16.10
CA ALA A 203 31.43 -21.35 15.50
C ALA A 203 30.31 -22.19 14.84
N LYS A 204 29.10 -22.15 15.41
CA LYS A 204 27.90 -22.79 14.87
C LYS A 204 27.47 -22.16 13.53
N VAL A 205 27.45 -20.83 13.44
CA VAL A 205 27.14 -20.10 12.19
C VAL A 205 28.19 -20.39 11.12
N CYS A 206 29.48 -20.38 11.47
CA CYS A 206 30.57 -20.71 10.54
C CYS A 206 30.44 -22.14 10.02
N LEU A 207 30.18 -23.11 10.90
CA LEU A 207 29.98 -24.50 10.52
C LEU A 207 28.79 -24.67 9.59
N GLU A 208 27.65 -24.04 9.90
CA GLU A 208 26.44 -24.09 9.07
C GLU A 208 26.68 -23.48 7.68
N ALA A 209 27.43 -22.37 7.58
CA ALA A 209 27.81 -21.79 6.30
C ALA A 209 28.66 -22.75 5.43
N VAL A 210 29.63 -23.45 6.05
CA VAL A 210 30.48 -24.43 5.35
C VAL A 210 29.71 -25.68 4.96
N LEU A 211 28.73 -26.09 5.77
CA LEU A 211 27.83 -27.20 5.46
C LEU A 211 26.91 -26.89 4.29
N GLU A 212 26.37 -25.67 4.22
CA GLU A 212 25.59 -25.19 3.07
C GLU A 212 26.49 -25.11 1.83
N ASN A 213 27.64 -24.44 1.94
CA ASN A 213 28.60 -24.32 0.84
C ASN A 213 30.05 -24.46 1.33
N ARG A 214 30.73 -25.53 0.92
CA ARG A 214 32.13 -25.81 1.32
C ARG A 214 33.10 -24.69 0.95
N ARG A 215 32.81 -23.88 -0.07
CA ARG A 215 33.65 -22.74 -0.45
C ARG A 215 33.55 -21.58 0.54
N ALA A 216 32.54 -21.54 1.41
CA ALA A 216 32.45 -20.59 2.50
C ALA A 216 33.59 -20.77 3.54
N LEU A 217 34.30 -21.91 3.52
CA LEU A 217 35.46 -22.17 4.40
C LEU A 217 36.56 -21.11 4.27
N GLN A 218 36.65 -20.42 3.13
CA GLN A 218 37.62 -19.33 2.94
C GLN A 218 37.35 -18.11 3.84
N TYR A 219 36.20 -18.05 4.51
CA TYR A 219 35.77 -16.92 5.35
C TYR A 219 35.65 -17.27 6.85
N VAL A 220 36.10 -18.47 7.26
CA VAL A 220 36.14 -18.95 8.66
C VAL A 220 37.53 -18.74 9.23
#